data_AF-A0A504ZA12-F1
#
_entry.id   AF-A0A504ZA12-F1
#
_cell.length_a   1.000
_cell.length_b   1.000
_cell.length_c   1.000
_cell.angle_alpha   90.00
_cell.angle_beta   90.00
_cell.angle_gamma   90.00
#
_symmetry.space_group_name_H-M   'P 1'
#
loop_
_entity.id
_entity.type
_entity.pdbx_description
1 polymer ?
#
loop_
_entity_poly.entity_id
_entity_poly.type
_entity_poly.pdbx_seq_one_letter_code
_entity_poly.pdbx_strand_id
1 'polypeptide(L)'
;MQRIKSEKSCLILGVICIAHQNIVSILEMLLCNYRKCRQPLRLCAIGTVCRHIFCRDHNPVNAKTAEGVVHCPACRTRLKENFEIMEIDLQPCEQFKNMILMGLNPETIFDICKRAIDFYMFQKTQELKYYEYLNYKMNEKGKNLEAHCKAVISSLEEKNISLQAEKEAVSYLSHHYKTSAD
;
A
#
# COMPACT_ATOMS: atom_id res chain seq x y z
N MET A 1 1.67 -32.07 -35.60
CA MET A 1 1.62 -31.77 -34.14
C MET A 1 2.69 -30.76 -33.65
N GLN A 2 3.79 -30.48 -34.37
CA GLN A 2 4.80 -29.51 -33.92
C GLN A 2 4.43 -28.03 -34.12
N ARG A 3 3.64 -27.69 -35.15
CA ARG A 3 3.25 -26.30 -35.48
C ARG A 3 2.36 -25.65 -34.39
N ILE A 4 1.43 -26.42 -33.83
CA ILE A 4 0.51 -25.99 -32.76
C ILE A 4 1.26 -25.75 -31.43
N LYS A 5 2.36 -26.47 -31.16
CA LYS A 5 3.19 -26.22 -29.96
C LYS A 5 3.95 -24.89 -30.09
N SER A 6 4.46 -24.54 -31.27
CA SER A 6 5.15 -23.27 -31.54
C SER A 6 4.24 -22.04 -31.42
N GLU A 7 3.00 -22.11 -31.92
CA GLU A 7 2.03 -21.02 -31.81
C GLU A 7 1.55 -20.80 -30.38
N LYS A 8 1.33 -21.88 -29.61
CA LYS A 8 0.96 -21.79 -28.19
C LYS A 8 2.09 -21.19 -27.34
N SER A 9 3.35 -21.54 -27.61
CA SER A 9 4.50 -20.92 -26.94
C SER A 9 4.59 -19.41 -27.21
N CYS A 10 4.37 -18.98 -28.46
CA CYS A 10 4.40 -17.56 -28.86
C CYS A 10 3.28 -16.75 -28.21
N LEU A 11 2.06 -17.32 -28.13
CA LEU A 11 0.93 -16.69 -27.44
C LEU A 11 1.16 -16.57 -25.93
N ILE A 12 1.71 -17.59 -25.28
CA ILE A 12 2.01 -17.55 -23.83
C ILE A 12 3.10 -16.52 -23.53
N LEU A 13 4.17 -16.47 -24.33
CA LEU A 13 5.21 -15.44 -24.22
C LEU A 13 4.66 -14.03 -24.45
N GLY A 14 3.75 -13.85 -25.42
CA GLY A 14 3.06 -12.58 -25.67
C GLY A 14 2.19 -12.14 -24.49
N VAL A 15 1.40 -13.05 -23.91
CA VAL A 15 0.56 -12.76 -22.73
C VAL A 15 1.41 -12.43 -21.50
N ILE A 16 2.52 -13.13 -21.29
CA ILE A 16 3.46 -12.83 -20.18
C ILE A 16 4.12 -11.46 -20.40
N CYS A 17 4.50 -11.12 -21.63
CA CYS A 17 5.11 -9.83 -21.94
C CYS A 17 4.11 -8.67 -21.73
N ILE A 18 2.86 -8.85 -22.17
CA ILE A 18 1.78 -7.88 -21.94
C ILE A 18 1.46 -7.75 -20.45
N ALA A 19 1.39 -8.87 -19.71
CA ALA A 19 1.19 -8.85 -18.27
C ALA A 19 2.34 -8.15 -17.55
N HIS A 20 3.59 -8.41 -17.94
CA HIS A 20 4.77 -7.75 -17.40
C HIS A 20 4.77 -6.24 -17.70
N GLN A 21 4.47 -5.83 -18.93
CA GLN A 21 4.34 -4.42 -19.30
C GLN A 21 3.21 -3.72 -18.55
N ASN A 22 2.07 -4.40 -18.34
CA ASN A 22 0.96 -3.88 -17.53
C ASN A 22 1.34 -3.76 -16.05
N ILE A 23 2.10 -4.72 -15.50
CA ILE A 23 2.59 -4.68 -14.10
C ILE A 23 3.59 -3.54 -13.91
N VAL A 24 4.54 -3.36 -14.84
CA VAL A 24 5.51 -2.25 -14.82
C VAL A 24 4.78 -0.91 -14.93
N SER A 25 3.81 -0.80 -15.85
CA SER A 25 2.98 0.39 -16.00
C SER A 25 2.19 0.74 -14.74
N ILE A 26 1.73 -0.27 -13.98
CA ILE A 26 1.04 -0.06 -12.69
C ILE A 26 2.02 0.41 -11.60
N LEU A 27 3.25 -0.12 -11.58
CA LEU A 27 4.28 0.29 -10.61
C LEU A 27 4.76 1.74 -10.80
N GLU A 28 4.64 2.29 -12.01
CA GLU A 28 5.08 3.64 -12.33
C GLU A 28 4.06 4.71 -11.94
N MET A 29 2.78 4.37 -11.80
CA MET A 29 1.75 5.32 -11.40
C MET A 29 2.03 5.97 -10.03
N LEU A 30 1.68 7.25 -9.89
CA LEU A 30 1.69 7.93 -8.60
C LEU A 30 0.44 7.54 -7.80
N LEU A 31 0.58 7.41 -6.49
CA LEU A 31 -0.52 7.10 -5.58
C LEU A 31 -0.94 8.33 -4.79
N CYS A 32 -2.24 8.43 -4.50
CA CYS A 32 -2.76 9.47 -3.61
C CYS A 32 -2.00 9.48 -2.27
N ASN A 33 -1.45 10.63 -1.91
CA ASN A 33 -0.65 10.79 -0.70
C ASN A 33 -1.48 10.82 0.59
N TYR A 34 -2.81 10.81 0.51
CA TYR A 34 -3.65 10.62 1.69
C TYR A 34 -3.51 9.19 2.20
N ARG A 35 -3.00 9.05 3.44
CA ARG A 35 -2.53 7.77 4.01
C ARG A 35 -3.56 6.65 3.96
N LYS A 36 -4.86 6.96 4.07
CA LYS A 36 -5.94 5.96 4.08
C LYS A 36 -6.47 5.61 2.68
N CYS A 37 -6.11 6.37 1.64
CA CYS A 37 -6.64 6.20 0.29
C CYS A 37 -5.67 5.46 -0.61
N ARG A 38 -4.47 6.03 -0.84
CA ARG A 38 -3.40 5.41 -1.65
C ARG A 38 -3.83 4.93 -3.05
N GLN A 39 -4.96 5.40 -3.58
CA GLN A 39 -5.44 4.97 -4.89
C GLN A 39 -4.51 5.47 -6.02
N PRO A 40 -4.34 4.69 -7.11
CA PRO A 40 -3.57 5.12 -8.27
C PRO A 40 -4.18 6.36 -8.92
N LEU A 41 -3.33 7.33 -9.27
CA LEU A 41 -3.70 8.56 -9.95
C LEU A 41 -3.50 8.36 -11.46
N ARG A 42 -4.56 8.59 -12.25
CA ARG A 42 -4.59 8.22 -13.68
C ARG A 42 -4.72 9.42 -14.62
N LEU A 43 -5.86 10.10 -14.57
CA LEU A 43 -6.19 11.18 -15.50
C LEU A 43 -5.79 12.55 -14.94
N CYS A 44 -6.18 12.80 -13.70
CA CYS A 44 -5.94 14.07 -13.04
C CYS A 44 -5.58 13.84 -11.57
N ALA A 45 -4.91 14.82 -11.00
CA ALA A 45 -4.55 14.82 -9.59
C ALA A 45 -4.43 16.24 -9.06
N ILE A 46 -4.52 16.38 -7.73
CA ILE A 46 -4.30 17.65 -7.04
C ILE A 46 -2.87 17.68 -6.52
N GLY A 47 -2.01 18.49 -7.14
CA GLY A 47 -0.66 18.76 -6.68
C GLY A 47 -0.61 19.94 -5.71
N THR A 48 0.41 19.95 -4.85
CA THR A 48 0.66 21.03 -3.89
C THR A 48 2.14 21.43 -3.91
N VAL A 49 2.44 22.69 -3.58
CA VAL A 49 3.84 23.19 -3.51
C VAL A 49 4.70 22.47 -2.49
N CYS A 50 4.07 21.86 -1.47
CA CYS A 50 4.78 21.03 -0.49
C CYS A 50 5.13 19.62 -1.00
N ARG A 51 5.07 19.41 -2.33
CA ARG A 51 5.38 18.16 -3.04
C ARG A 51 4.48 16.98 -2.65
N HIS A 52 3.21 17.23 -2.35
CA HIS A 52 2.22 16.16 -2.17
C HIS A 52 1.19 16.17 -3.29
N ILE A 53 0.72 14.98 -3.66
CA ILE A 53 -0.25 14.76 -4.74
C ILE A 53 -1.43 13.89 -4.28
N PHE A 54 -2.64 14.27 -4.68
CA PHE A 54 -3.88 13.68 -4.18
C PHE A 54 -4.86 13.36 -5.32
N CYS A 55 -5.81 12.46 -5.07
CA CYS A 55 -7.00 12.36 -5.93
C CYS A 55 -7.93 13.55 -5.66
N ARG A 56 -8.94 13.74 -6.52
CA ARG A 56 -9.92 14.82 -6.37
C ARG A 56 -10.66 14.79 -5.03
N ASP A 57 -10.99 13.60 -4.52
CA ASP A 57 -11.70 13.47 -3.23
C ASP A 57 -10.88 14.01 -2.05
N HIS A 58 -9.56 13.91 -2.13
CA HIS A 58 -8.62 14.37 -1.11
C HIS A 58 -7.96 15.71 -1.48
N ASN A 59 -8.65 16.53 -2.28
CA ASN A 59 -8.24 17.91 -2.52
C ASN A 59 -8.15 18.65 -1.16
N PRO A 60 -7.00 19.27 -0.81
CA PRO A 60 -6.86 19.99 0.46
C PRO A 60 -7.96 21.06 0.68
N VAL A 61 -8.47 21.67 -0.39
CA VAL A 61 -9.54 22.68 -0.33
C VAL A 61 -10.84 22.13 0.26
N ASN A 62 -11.10 20.83 0.10
CA ASN A 62 -12.30 20.18 0.66
C ASN A 62 -12.27 20.13 2.20
N ALA A 63 -11.09 20.29 2.81
CA ALA A 63 -10.88 20.27 4.26
C ALA A 63 -10.54 21.67 4.81
N LYS A 64 -10.97 22.73 4.12
CA LYS A 64 -10.81 24.12 4.56
C LYS A 64 -11.45 24.33 5.94
N THR A 65 -10.75 25.00 6.84
CA THR A 65 -11.26 25.32 8.18
C THR A 65 -12.28 26.46 8.13
N ALA A 66 -13.00 26.69 9.23
CA ALA A 66 -13.95 27.79 9.36
C ALA A 66 -13.29 29.17 9.16
N GLU A 67 -12.02 29.31 9.54
CA GLU A 67 -11.20 30.51 9.34
C GLU A 67 -10.65 30.63 7.91
N GLY A 68 -11.03 29.72 7.02
CA GLY A 68 -10.62 29.71 5.63
C GLY A 68 -9.20 29.20 5.39
N VAL A 69 -8.59 28.50 6.36
CA VAL A 69 -7.23 27.97 6.24
C VAL A 69 -7.25 26.59 5.60
N VAL A 70 -6.35 26.35 4.65
CA VAL A 70 -6.15 25.03 4.03
C VAL A 70 -4.84 24.43 4.52
N HIS A 71 -4.86 23.14 4.84
CA HIS A 71 -3.68 22.39 5.25
C HIS A 71 -3.48 21.18 4.35
N CYS A 72 -2.22 20.90 4.00
CA CYS A 72 -1.87 19.66 3.31
C CYS A 72 -2.32 18.43 4.14
N PRO A 73 -3.12 17.51 3.58
CA PRO A 73 -3.55 16.30 4.28
C PRO A 73 -2.42 15.36 4.68
N ALA A 74 -1.25 15.45 4.02
CA ALA A 74 -0.11 14.57 4.25
C ALA A 74 0.90 15.12 5.27
N CYS A 75 1.29 16.39 5.17
CA CYS A 75 2.34 17.00 6.00
C CYS A 75 1.88 18.20 6.85
N ARG A 76 0.60 18.57 6.79
CA ARG A 76 -0.01 19.68 7.56
C ARG A 76 0.53 21.08 7.26
N THR A 77 1.44 21.23 6.29
CA THR A 77 1.86 22.55 5.78
C THR A 77 0.62 23.38 5.45
N ARG A 78 0.58 24.62 5.94
CA ARG A 78 -0.47 25.58 5.62
C ARG A 78 -0.32 25.99 4.16
N LEU A 79 -1.41 25.93 3.40
CA LEU A 79 -1.47 26.22 1.98
C LEU A 79 -2.40 27.41 1.73
N LYS A 80 -2.05 28.24 0.76
CA LYS A 80 -2.91 29.26 0.16
C LYS A 80 -3.66 28.62 -1.02
N GLU A 81 -4.97 28.79 -1.07
CA GLU A 81 -5.79 28.20 -2.15
C GLU A 81 -5.32 28.62 -3.55
N ASN A 82 -4.88 29.87 -3.68
CA ASN A 82 -4.35 30.41 -4.92
C ASN A 82 -2.86 30.08 -5.05
N PHE A 83 -2.49 29.44 -6.16
CA PHE A 83 -1.11 29.11 -6.57
C PHE A 83 -0.40 27.98 -5.82
N GLU A 84 -0.82 27.62 -4.60
CA GLU A 84 -0.15 26.55 -3.84
C GLU A 84 -0.81 25.17 -3.98
N ILE A 85 -1.99 25.14 -4.61
CA ILE A 85 -2.78 23.95 -4.91
C ILE A 85 -3.20 24.03 -6.37
N MET A 86 -2.96 22.97 -7.14
CA MET A 86 -3.26 22.94 -8.57
C MET A 86 -3.79 21.58 -8.97
N GLU A 87 -4.82 21.56 -9.82
CA GLU A 87 -5.18 20.36 -10.54
C GLU A 87 -4.24 20.16 -11.74
N ILE A 88 -3.67 18.97 -11.82
CA ILE A 88 -2.67 18.58 -12.81
C ILE A 88 -3.28 17.50 -13.69
N ASP A 89 -3.18 17.70 -15.00
CA ASP A 89 -3.43 16.67 -15.99
C ASP A 89 -2.23 15.71 -16.05
N LEU A 90 -2.48 14.44 -15.77
CA LEU A 90 -1.46 13.38 -15.79
C LEU A 90 -1.30 12.76 -17.18
N GLN A 91 -2.20 13.06 -18.11
CA GLN A 91 -2.17 12.60 -19.50
C GLN A 91 -2.34 13.77 -20.48
N PRO A 92 -1.43 14.77 -20.44
CA PRO A 92 -1.51 15.91 -21.36
C PRO A 92 -1.43 15.44 -22.82
N CYS A 93 -2.15 16.11 -23.71
CA CYS A 93 -2.08 15.85 -25.15
C CYS A 93 -0.70 16.24 -25.72
N GLU A 94 -0.34 15.66 -26.87
CA GLU A 94 0.95 15.92 -27.54
C GLU A 94 1.14 17.41 -27.88
N GLN A 95 0.08 18.09 -28.28
CA GLN A 95 0.12 19.53 -28.56
C GLN A 95 0.53 20.32 -27.33
N PHE A 96 -0.05 20.01 -26.16
CA PHE A 96 0.29 20.67 -24.91
C PHE A 96 1.74 20.38 -24.49
N LYS A 97 2.20 19.13 -24.58
CA LYS A 97 3.59 18.76 -24.30
C LYS A 97 4.59 19.55 -25.14
N ASN A 98 4.28 19.73 -26.43
CA ASN A 98 5.10 20.50 -27.34
C ASN A 98 5.11 21.99 -26.98
N MET A 99 3.95 22.54 -26.63
CA MET A 99 3.78 23.98 -26.43
C MET A 99 4.26 24.49 -25.07
N ILE A 100 4.16 23.69 -23.99
CA ILE A 100 4.39 24.18 -22.62
C ILE A 100 5.80 24.73 -22.38
N LEU A 101 6.80 24.28 -23.13
CA LEU A 101 8.19 24.73 -23.01
C LEU A 101 8.64 25.66 -24.15
N MET A 102 7.78 25.98 -25.11
CA MET A 102 8.15 26.84 -26.24
C MET A 102 8.50 28.26 -25.77
N GLY A 103 9.61 28.79 -26.28
CA GLY A 103 10.09 30.13 -25.95
C GLY A 103 10.90 30.24 -24.65
N LEU A 104 11.06 29.14 -23.90
CA LEU A 104 11.93 29.11 -22.72
C LEU A 104 13.39 28.91 -23.13
N ASN A 105 14.31 29.49 -22.36
CA ASN A 105 15.74 29.26 -22.55
C ASN A 105 16.16 27.87 -22.00
N PRO A 106 17.31 27.32 -22.44
CA PRO A 106 17.76 26.00 -22.00
C PRO A 106 17.88 25.85 -20.48
N GLU A 107 18.34 26.89 -19.77
CA GLU A 107 18.47 26.88 -18.31
C GLU A 107 17.13 26.65 -17.61
N THR A 108 16.09 27.37 -18.03
CA THR A 108 14.73 27.24 -17.48
C THR A 108 14.15 25.87 -17.79
N ILE A 109 14.37 25.35 -19.00
CA ILE A 109 13.92 24.01 -19.40
C ILE A 109 14.54 22.95 -18.48
N PHE A 110 15.85 23.01 -18.24
CA PHE A 110 16.53 22.06 -17.36
C PHE A 110 16.08 22.18 -15.90
N ASP A 111 15.82 23.39 -15.38
CA ASP A 111 15.27 23.56 -14.03
C ASP A 111 13.89 22.90 -13.89
N ILE A 112 12.99 23.11 -14.86
CA ILE A 112 11.67 22.49 -14.88
C ILE A 112 11.78 20.96 -14.90
N CYS A 113 12.59 20.41 -15.81
CA CYS A 113 12.81 18.97 -15.91
C CYS A 113 13.38 18.39 -14.61
N LYS A 114 14.38 19.04 -14.02
CA LYS A 114 14.98 18.63 -12.75
C LYS A 114 13.94 18.61 -11.63
N ARG A 115 13.12 19.65 -11.51
CA ARG A 115 12.05 19.72 -10.48
C ARG A 115 11.00 18.64 -10.66
N ALA A 116 10.61 18.33 -11.91
CA ALA A 116 9.67 17.25 -12.20
C ALA A 116 10.24 15.87 -11.82
N ILE A 117 11.51 15.61 -12.13
CA ILE A 117 12.20 14.37 -11.75
C ILE A 117 12.35 14.28 -10.23
N ASP A 118 12.83 15.35 -9.58
CA ASP A 118 12.98 15.43 -8.12
C ASP A 118 11.64 15.16 -7.41
N PHE A 119 10.54 15.68 -7.96
CA PHE A 119 9.19 15.40 -7.48
C PHE A 119 8.82 13.92 -7.62
N TYR A 120 9.02 13.31 -8.80
CA TYR A 120 8.70 11.90 -9.02
C TYR A 120 9.51 10.98 -8.09
N MET A 121 10.81 11.22 -7.97
CA MET A 121 11.70 10.45 -7.09
C MET A 121 11.32 10.62 -5.62
N PHE A 122 10.90 11.82 -5.21
CA PHE A 122 10.33 12.04 -3.89
C PHE A 122 9.07 11.19 -3.65
N GLN A 123 8.14 11.15 -4.62
CA GLN A 123 6.93 10.31 -4.49
C GLN A 123 7.28 8.84 -4.31
N LYS A 124 8.17 8.29 -5.14
CA LYS A 124 8.59 6.88 -5.06
C LYS A 124 9.30 6.55 -3.77
N THR A 125 10.15 7.45 -3.29
CA THR A 125 10.82 7.29 -1.98
C THR A 125 9.80 7.28 -0.83
N GLN A 126 8.82 8.18 -0.86
CA GLN A 126 7.78 8.24 0.17
C GLN A 126 6.86 7.01 0.14
N GLU A 127 6.61 6.47 -1.05
CA GLU A 127 5.88 5.23 -1.25
C GLU A 127 6.63 4.01 -0.70
N LEU A 128 7.93 3.88 -0.98
CA LEU A 128 8.76 2.81 -0.43
C LEU A 128 8.72 2.81 1.11
N LYS A 129 8.96 3.98 1.72
CA LYS A 129 8.91 4.14 3.20
C LYS A 129 7.55 3.75 3.77
N TYR A 130 6.47 4.03 3.05
CA TYR A 130 5.13 3.64 3.47
C TYR A 130 4.96 2.11 3.49
N TYR A 131 5.42 1.42 2.44
CA TYR A 131 5.37 -0.05 2.39
C TYR A 131 6.29 -0.69 3.43
N GLU A 132 7.48 -0.15 3.66
CA GLU A 132 8.37 -0.59 4.73
C GLU A 132 7.68 -0.51 6.10
N TYR A 133 7.00 0.61 6.39
CA TYR A 133 6.23 0.78 7.63
C TYR A 133 5.07 -0.23 7.74
N LEU A 134 4.33 -0.45 6.65
CA LEU A 134 3.25 -1.44 6.65
C LEU A 134 3.77 -2.85 6.90
N ASN A 135 4.86 -3.23 6.24
CA ASN A 135 5.50 -4.52 6.42
C ASN A 135 5.98 -4.72 7.86
N TYR A 136 6.63 -3.71 8.43
CA TYR A 136 7.01 -3.72 9.85
C TYR A 136 5.80 -3.95 10.76
N LYS A 137 4.73 -3.18 10.58
CA LYS A 137 3.51 -3.29 11.41
C LYS A 137 2.82 -4.65 11.24
N MET A 138 2.80 -5.19 10.03
CA MET A 138 2.25 -6.51 9.74
C MET A 138 3.07 -7.61 10.41
N ASN A 139 4.41 -7.52 10.35
CA ASN A 139 5.31 -8.47 10.98
C ASN A 139 5.15 -8.48 12.51
N GLU A 140 5.08 -7.30 13.14
CA GLU A 140 4.84 -7.20 14.58
C GLU A 140 3.49 -7.81 15.00
N LYS A 141 2.43 -7.57 14.21
CA LYS A 141 1.15 -8.25 14.44
C LYS A 141 1.25 -9.76 14.29
N GLY A 142 2.01 -10.24 13.29
CA GLY A 142 2.26 -11.66 13.07
C GLY A 142 2.93 -12.31 14.27
N LYS A 143 4.01 -11.71 14.79
CA LYS A 143 4.71 -12.18 16.00
C LYS A 143 3.81 -12.20 17.23
N ASN A 144 3.00 -11.16 17.43
CA ASN A 144 2.08 -11.08 18.56
C ASN A 144 1.02 -12.18 18.50
N LEU A 145 0.47 -12.44 17.30
CA LEU A 145 -0.48 -13.53 17.08
C LEU A 145 0.18 -14.89 17.30
N GLU A 146 1.40 -15.09 16.81
CA GLU A 146 2.16 -16.34 17.02
C GLU A 146 2.41 -16.60 18.52
N ALA A 147 2.84 -15.57 19.27
CA ALA A 147 3.04 -15.65 20.70
C ALA A 147 1.73 -15.96 21.45
N HIS A 148 0.62 -15.35 21.04
CA HIS A 148 -0.69 -15.62 21.61
C HIS A 148 -1.13 -17.08 21.35
N CYS A 149 -0.97 -17.57 20.13
CA CYS A 149 -1.26 -18.96 19.78
C CYS A 149 -0.42 -19.94 20.61
N LYS A 150 0.90 -19.69 20.76
CA LYS A 150 1.78 -20.51 21.60
C LYS A 150 1.30 -20.55 23.06
N ALA A 151 0.94 -19.41 23.63
CA ALA A 151 0.42 -19.34 24.99
C ALA A 151 -0.90 -20.12 25.16
N VAL A 152 -1.80 -20.03 24.19
CA VAL A 152 -3.06 -20.80 24.20
C VAL A 152 -2.79 -22.30 24.10
N ILE A 153 -1.87 -22.74 23.23
CA ILE A 153 -1.49 -24.15 23.09
C ILE A 153 -0.94 -24.68 24.41
N SER A 154 0.02 -23.99 25.03
CA SER A 154 0.59 -24.43 26.31
C SER A 154 -0.46 -24.51 27.42
N SER A 155 -1.38 -23.55 27.51
CA SER A 155 -2.48 -23.61 28.48
C SER A 155 -3.44 -24.78 28.24
N LEU A 156 -3.70 -25.12 26.96
CA LEU A 156 -4.51 -26.29 26.60
C LEU A 156 -3.78 -27.60 26.92
N GLU A 157 -2.48 -27.68 26.67
CA GLU A 157 -1.65 -28.83 27.02
C GLU A 157 -1.63 -29.08 28.54
N GLU A 158 -1.45 -28.03 29.34
CA GLU A 158 -1.52 -28.10 30.81
C GLU A 158 -2.87 -28.63 31.30
N LYS A 159 -3.98 -28.10 30.76
CA LYS A 159 -5.33 -28.58 31.08
C LYS A 159 -5.55 -30.03 30.67
N ASN A 160 -5.01 -30.43 29.52
CA ASN A 160 -5.13 -31.80 29.03
C ASN A 160 -4.42 -32.78 29.97
N ILE A 161 -3.21 -32.45 30.42
CA ILE A 161 -2.47 -33.23 31.42
C ILE A 161 -3.27 -33.35 32.73
N SER A 162 -3.82 -32.25 33.24
CA SER A 162 -4.64 -32.26 34.46
C SER A 162 -5.88 -33.16 34.32
N LEU A 163 -6.62 -33.01 33.22
CA LEU A 163 -7.82 -33.82 32.97
C LEU A 163 -7.49 -35.29 32.78
N GLN A 164 -6.36 -35.61 32.16
CA GLN A 164 -5.90 -36.98 31.99
C GLN A 164 -5.55 -37.63 33.34
N ALA A 165 -4.89 -36.89 34.24
CA ALA A 165 -4.62 -37.35 35.60
C ALA A 165 -5.90 -37.58 36.41
N GLU A 166 -6.88 -36.67 36.33
CA GLU A 166 -8.19 -36.84 36.97
C GLU A 166 -8.95 -38.06 36.42
N LYS A 167 -8.93 -38.25 35.10
CA LYS A 167 -9.55 -39.41 34.44
C LYS A 167 -8.93 -40.73 34.92
N GLU A 168 -7.61 -40.79 35.05
CA GLU A 168 -6.89 -41.97 35.55
C GLU A 168 -7.25 -42.28 37.01
N ALA A 169 -7.32 -41.25 37.87
CA ALA A 169 -7.74 -41.41 39.26
C ALA A 169 -9.18 -41.95 39.39
N VAL A 170 -10.12 -41.40 38.59
CA VAL A 170 -11.52 -41.88 38.56
C VAL A 170 -11.60 -43.31 38.04
N SER A 171 -10.83 -43.64 37.00
CA SER A 171 -10.76 -45.01 36.46
C SER A 171 -10.25 -46.01 37.50
N TYR A 172 -9.21 -45.64 38.24
CA TYR A 172 -8.67 -46.47 39.32
C TYR A 172 -9.70 -46.72 40.42
N LEU A 173 -10.36 -45.66 40.91
CA LEU A 173 -11.40 -45.78 41.94
C LEU A 173 -12.57 -46.66 41.47
N SER A 174 -13.05 -46.45 40.23
CA SER A 174 -14.13 -47.26 39.64
C SER A 174 -13.79 -48.75 39.58
N HIS A 175 -12.55 -49.08 39.22
CA HIS A 175 -12.09 -50.46 39.24
C HIS A 175 -12.09 -51.03 40.66
N HIS A 176 -11.58 -50.27 41.64
CA HIS A 176 -11.48 -50.72 43.03
C HIS A 176 -12.86 -50.94 43.68
N TYR A 177 -13.83 -50.05 43.41
CA TYR A 177 -15.21 -50.19 43.89
C TYR A 177 -15.89 -51.45 43.34
N LYS A 178 -15.67 -51.79 42.06
CA LYS A 178 -16.25 -53.00 41.46
C LYS A 178 -15.70 -54.27 42.09
N THR A 179 -14.39 -54.34 42.34
CA THR A 179 -13.75 -55.50 42.95
C THR A 179 -14.02 -55.67 44.45
N SER A 180 -14.53 -54.65 45.13
CA SER A 180 -14.90 -54.71 46.56
C SER A 180 -16.39 -54.98 46.80
N ALA A 181 -17.20 -55.02 45.73
CA ALA A 181 -18.63 -55.31 45.79
C ALA A 181 -18.98 -56.76 45.42
N ASP A 182 -17.99 -57.55 44.98
CA ASP A 182 -18.02 -59.00 44.79
C ASP A 182 -17.39 -59.72 46.00
#